data_AF-A0A960NNZ0-F1
#
_entry.id   AF-A0A960NNZ0-F1
#
_cell.length_a   1.000
_cell.length_b   1.000
_cell.length_c   1.000
_cell.angle_alpha   90.00
_cell.angle_beta   90.00
_cell.angle_gamma   90.00
#
_symmetry.space_group_name_H-M   'P 1'
#
loop_
_entity.id
_entity.type
_entity.pdbx_description
1 polymer ?
#
loop_
_entity_poly.entity_id
_entity_poly.type
_entity_poly.pdbx_seq_one_letter_code
_entity_poly.pdbx_strand_id
1 'polypeptide(L)'
;MSKASSAKSAPTALATSKDREKNIDLAVSSITKQFGEGSIMRLGSNTHMNVATLSTGSLAVDLALGVGGLPKGRIIEIYGPESSGKTTFCLSVIAEAQKLGGLAAFIDVEHALDPKYARIAGVNLDDLLVSQPDSGEDALNIMETLIRSNSIDVIVLDSVAALTTRAELDGQMGDATVGAQARLMSQAMRRLTAVVNKTNCVCIFTNQIREKIGVMFGNPETTSGGRALKFFASVRIDIRRRDQIKTPDGKVVGNRTKIKVVKNKVAPPFTEAEFDIMYDEGISFTGSLLDLGIEHKILEKRGAWISFEGELIGQGRDAAKLAIKEKPELAAKLKEAVMAKVNVKGGESVTGEAEEAS
;
A
#
# COMPACT_ATOMS: atom_id res chain seq x y z
N MET A 1 46.48 -57.99 22.88
CA MET A 1 46.20 -57.01 23.96
C MET A 1 46.65 -55.65 23.48
N SER A 2 45.71 -54.89 22.92
CA SER A 2 45.92 -53.64 22.17
C SER A 2 45.79 -52.42 23.08
N LYS A 3 46.84 -51.59 23.11
CA LYS A 3 46.87 -50.29 23.78
C LYS A 3 45.93 -49.31 23.06
N ALA A 4 44.89 -48.85 23.76
CA ALA A 4 44.07 -47.73 23.32
C ALA A 4 44.86 -46.42 23.52
N SER A 5 45.11 -45.70 22.43
CA SER A 5 45.65 -44.34 22.45
C SER A 5 44.50 -43.35 22.55
N SER A 6 44.52 -42.51 23.58
CA SER A 6 43.55 -41.44 23.81
C SER A 6 43.83 -40.25 22.89
N ALA A 7 42.92 -40.00 21.94
CA ALA A 7 42.92 -38.76 21.17
C ALA A 7 42.35 -37.63 22.05
N LYS A 8 43.24 -36.76 22.56
CA LYS A 8 42.88 -35.49 23.19
C LYS A 8 42.21 -34.57 22.16
N SER A 9 40.94 -34.22 22.38
CA SER A 9 40.31 -33.09 21.71
C SER A 9 40.90 -31.78 22.24
N ALA A 10 41.66 -31.08 21.41
CA ALA A 10 42.09 -29.72 21.72
C ALA A 10 40.88 -28.77 21.69
N PRO A 11 40.72 -27.85 22.65
CA PRO A 11 39.68 -26.84 22.60
C PRO A 11 39.99 -25.89 21.44
N THR A 12 39.05 -25.73 20.51
CA THR A 12 39.15 -24.79 19.38
C THR A 12 39.32 -23.38 19.94
N ALA A 13 40.53 -22.84 19.86
CA ALA A 13 40.82 -21.47 20.28
C ALA A 13 39.89 -20.52 19.50
N LEU A 14 39.05 -19.78 20.23
CA LEU A 14 38.19 -18.74 19.67
C LEU A 14 39.08 -17.74 18.94
N ALA A 15 39.00 -17.70 17.61
CA ALA A 15 39.74 -16.77 16.77
C ALA A 15 39.65 -15.34 17.33
N THR A 16 40.77 -14.61 17.30
CA THR A 16 40.83 -13.21 17.76
C THR A 16 39.83 -12.35 16.97
N SER A 17 39.38 -11.22 17.52
CA SER A 17 38.37 -10.38 16.86
C SER A 17 38.80 -9.96 15.44
N LYS A 18 40.10 -9.67 15.26
CA LYS A 18 40.69 -9.33 13.95
C LYS A 18 40.67 -10.50 12.96
N ASP A 19 40.94 -11.72 13.41
CA ASP A 19 40.88 -12.90 12.53
C ASP A 19 39.44 -13.21 12.11
N ARG A 20 38.46 -12.97 13.01
CA ARG A 20 37.03 -13.10 12.67
C ARG A 20 36.60 -12.06 11.65
N GLU A 21 36.96 -10.80 11.84
CA GLU A 21 36.63 -9.74 10.88
C GLU A 21 37.21 -10.02 9.49
N LYS A 22 38.48 -10.41 9.42
CA LYS A 22 39.12 -10.77 8.15
C LYS A 22 38.45 -11.97 7.47
N ASN A 23 38.09 -13.00 8.23
CA ASN A 23 37.37 -14.16 7.69
C ASN A 23 35.97 -13.80 7.22
N ILE A 24 35.26 -12.91 7.94
CA ILE A 24 33.96 -12.39 7.52
C ILE A 24 34.09 -11.59 6.24
N ASP A 25 35.10 -10.74 6.09
CA ASP A 25 35.28 -9.91 4.90
C ASP A 25 35.64 -10.75 3.67
N LEU A 26 36.45 -11.81 3.84
CA LEU A 26 36.71 -12.78 2.78
C LEU A 26 35.45 -13.55 2.37
N ALA A 27 34.63 -13.97 3.34
CA ALA A 27 33.37 -14.65 3.07
C ALA A 27 32.38 -13.71 2.34
N VAL A 28 32.26 -12.46 2.80
CA VAL A 28 31.45 -11.41 2.16
C VAL A 28 31.92 -11.20 0.72
N SER A 29 33.22 -10.99 0.51
CA SER A 29 33.79 -10.80 -0.84
C SER A 29 33.55 -12.01 -1.76
N SER A 30 33.70 -13.23 -1.24
CA SER A 30 33.42 -14.46 -2.00
C SER A 30 31.95 -14.55 -2.41
N ILE A 31 31.03 -14.25 -1.48
CA ILE A 31 29.58 -14.25 -1.74
C ILE A 31 29.24 -13.15 -2.75
N THR A 32 29.76 -11.93 -2.59
CA THR A 32 29.57 -10.83 -3.55
C THR A 32 30.07 -11.21 -4.95
N LYS A 33 31.22 -11.88 -5.06
CA LYS A 33 31.78 -12.33 -6.34
C LYS A 33 30.94 -13.43 -6.99
N GLN A 34 30.36 -14.34 -6.20
CA GLN A 34 29.56 -15.46 -6.71
C GLN A 34 28.12 -15.06 -7.04
N PHE A 35 27.51 -14.17 -6.24
CA PHE A 35 26.08 -13.87 -6.28
C PHE A 35 25.75 -12.42 -6.65
N GLY A 36 26.76 -11.58 -6.90
CA GLY A 36 26.63 -10.19 -7.32
C GLY A 36 26.67 -9.18 -6.16
N GLU A 37 26.83 -7.91 -6.50
CA GLU A 37 26.74 -6.80 -5.54
C GLU A 37 25.35 -6.77 -4.86
N GLY A 38 25.33 -6.54 -3.53
CA GLY A 38 24.10 -6.53 -2.73
C GLY A 38 23.58 -7.90 -2.25
N SER A 39 24.23 -9.00 -2.65
CA SER A 39 23.87 -10.37 -2.19
C SER A 39 24.09 -10.60 -0.69
N ILE A 40 25.04 -9.88 -0.09
CA ILE A 40 25.28 -9.85 1.37
C ILE A 40 25.80 -8.48 1.76
N MET A 41 25.25 -7.89 2.82
CA MET A 41 25.62 -6.54 3.28
C MET A 41 25.52 -6.47 4.81
N ARG A 42 26.35 -5.62 5.44
CA ARG A 42 26.26 -5.33 6.87
C ARG A 42 25.12 -4.33 7.10
N LEU A 43 24.09 -4.72 7.84
CA LEU A 43 22.86 -3.93 8.03
C LEU A 43 23.12 -2.54 8.64
N GLY A 44 24.10 -2.41 9.54
CA GLY A 44 24.46 -1.13 10.20
C GLY A 44 25.34 -0.19 9.38
N SER A 45 25.82 -0.60 8.20
CA SER A 45 26.68 0.24 7.33
C SER A 45 25.91 1.08 6.31
N ASN A 46 24.57 1.04 6.36
CA ASN A 46 23.72 1.65 5.36
C ASN A 46 22.93 2.84 5.93
N THR A 47 23.19 4.03 5.40
CA THR A 47 22.33 5.22 5.51
C THR A 47 21.09 5.14 4.60
N HIS A 48 20.95 4.08 3.78
CA HIS A 48 19.82 3.84 2.88
C HIS A 48 18.59 3.16 3.52
N MET A 49 18.38 3.23 4.84
CA MET A 49 17.10 2.76 5.44
C MET A 49 15.93 3.73 5.25
N ASN A 50 16.05 4.73 4.37
CA ASN A 50 14.89 5.46 3.85
C ASN A 50 14.25 4.61 2.76
N VAL A 51 13.19 3.88 3.13
CA VAL A 51 12.36 3.15 2.16
C VAL A 51 11.76 4.17 1.20
N ALA A 52 12.13 4.10 -0.08
CA ALA A 52 11.52 4.95 -1.10
C ALA A 52 10.02 4.67 -1.18
N THR A 53 9.20 5.72 -1.26
CA THR A 53 7.74 5.61 -1.26
C THR A 53 7.11 6.27 -2.48
N LEU A 54 5.84 5.94 -2.71
CA LEU A 54 4.95 6.57 -3.67
C LEU A 54 3.72 7.08 -2.91
N SER A 55 3.34 8.34 -3.10
CA SER A 55 2.17 8.93 -2.43
C SER A 55 0.90 8.20 -2.83
N THR A 56 -0.05 8.12 -1.89
CA THR A 56 -1.40 7.61 -2.13
C THR A 56 -2.36 8.67 -2.64
N GLY A 57 -1.94 9.94 -2.70
CA GLY A 57 -2.78 11.10 -2.98
C GLY A 57 -3.56 11.59 -1.75
N SER A 58 -3.54 10.83 -0.64
CA SER A 58 -4.06 11.26 0.66
C SER A 58 -2.91 11.44 1.64
N LEU A 59 -2.68 12.67 2.09
CA LEU A 59 -1.67 12.95 3.11
C LEU A 59 -1.94 12.20 4.42
N ALA A 60 -3.22 12.04 4.79
CA ALA A 60 -3.61 11.30 5.99
C ALA A 60 -3.21 9.83 5.90
N VAL A 61 -3.39 9.22 4.73
CA VAL A 61 -2.97 7.83 4.49
C VAL A 61 -1.45 7.71 4.44
N ASP A 62 -0.76 8.62 3.76
CA ASP A 62 0.70 8.62 3.65
C ASP A 62 1.36 8.71 5.04
N LEU A 63 0.80 9.53 5.93
CA LEU A 63 1.20 9.62 7.32
C LEU A 63 0.87 8.32 8.07
N ALA A 64 -0.34 7.76 7.93
CA ALA A 64 -0.72 6.50 8.58
C ALA A 64 0.20 5.33 8.18
N LEU A 65 0.71 5.32 6.95
CA LEU A 65 1.69 4.33 6.50
C LEU A 65 3.04 4.45 7.21
N GLY A 66 3.32 5.59 7.86
CA GLY A 66 4.51 5.84 8.71
C GLY A 66 5.81 6.09 7.95
N VAL A 67 5.82 5.83 6.65
CA VAL A 67 6.96 6.08 5.74
C VAL A 67 6.64 7.13 4.67
N GLY A 68 5.48 7.79 4.76
CA GLY A 68 5.09 8.85 3.82
C GLY A 68 4.57 8.36 2.47
N GLY A 69 4.03 7.13 2.41
CA GLY A 69 3.43 6.57 1.19
C GLY A 69 3.59 5.05 1.08
N LEU A 70 3.22 4.48 -0.06
CA LEU A 70 3.39 3.06 -0.34
C LEU A 70 4.86 2.75 -0.64
N PRO A 71 5.46 1.73 0.00
CA PRO A 71 6.87 1.42 -0.22
C PRO A 71 7.12 0.85 -1.62
N LYS A 72 8.05 1.46 -2.36
CA LYS A 72 8.52 0.99 -3.67
C LYS A 72 9.19 -0.38 -3.57
N GLY A 73 9.07 -1.17 -4.64
CA GLY A 73 9.62 -2.53 -4.70
C GLY A 73 8.93 -3.51 -3.76
N ARG A 74 7.64 -3.28 -3.43
CA ARG A 74 6.87 -4.13 -2.51
C ARG A 74 5.49 -4.47 -3.05
N ILE A 75 4.97 -5.60 -2.57
CA ILE A 75 3.59 -6.02 -2.77
C ILE A 75 2.69 -5.40 -1.68
N ILE A 76 1.57 -4.84 -2.10
CA ILE A 76 0.55 -4.19 -1.28
C ILE A 76 -0.78 -4.90 -1.55
N GLU A 77 -1.56 -5.19 -0.50
CA GLU A 77 -2.95 -5.63 -0.65
C GLU A 77 -3.88 -4.55 -0.10
N ILE A 78 -4.84 -4.12 -0.90
CA ILE A 78 -5.97 -3.29 -0.45
C ILE A 78 -7.25 -4.11 -0.56
N TYR A 79 -7.97 -4.26 0.54
CA TYR A 79 -9.19 -5.04 0.57
C TYR A 79 -10.28 -4.34 1.37
N GLY A 80 -11.53 -4.68 1.07
CA GLY A 80 -12.67 -4.02 1.69
C GLY A 80 -13.99 -4.42 1.03
N PRO A 81 -15.12 -3.94 1.57
CA PRO A 81 -16.44 -4.13 0.96
C PRO A 81 -16.52 -3.58 -0.46
N GLU A 82 -17.56 -3.97 -1.20
CA GLU A 82 -17.89 -3.33 -2.47
C GLU A 82 -18.15 -1.82 -2.26
N SER A 83 -17.82 -1.02 -3.27
CA SER A 83 -17.97 0.45 -3.22
C SER A 83 -17.24 1.14 -2.07
N SER A 84 -16.24 0.50 -1.44
CA SER A 84 -15.44 1.11 -0.38
C SER A 84 -14.36 2.08 -0.87
N GLY A 85 -14.11 2.13 -2.18
CA GLY A 85 -13.10 3.00 -2.80
C GLY A 85 -11.78 2.34 -3.16
N LYS A 86 -11.70 0.99 -3.19
CA LYS A 86 -10.48 0.24 -3.58
C LYS A 86 -9.90 0.69 -4.92
N THR A 87 -10.72 0.68 -5.97
CA THR A 87 -10.30 1.07 -7.32
C THR A 87 -9.95 2.56 -7.37
N THR A 88 -10.73 3.44 -6.74
CA THR A 88 -10.40 4.87 -6.62
C THR A 88 -9.06 5.11 -5.94
N PHE A 89 -8.75 4.37 -4.86
CA PHE A 89 -7.46 4.44 -4.19
C PHE A 89 -6.33 4.05 -5.14
N CYS A 90 -6.51 2.97 -5.91
CA CYS A 90 -5.52 2.54 -6.90
C CYS A 90 -5.32 3.58 -8.02
N LEU A 91 -6.40 4.17 -8.53
CA LEU A 91 -6.34 5.24 -9.53
C LEU A 91 -5.63 6.49 -8.99
N SER A 92 -5.84 6.84 -7.72
CA SER A 92 -5.13 7.92 -7.05
C SER A 92 -3.61 7.66 -7.00
N VAL A 93 -3.20 6.46 -6.61
CA VAL A 93 -1.76 6.08 -6.60
C VAL A 93 -1.16 6.12 -8.00
N ILE A 94 -1.92 5.67 -9.02
CA ILE A 94 -1.51 5.76 -10.42
C ILE A 94 -1.30 7.22 -10.84
N ALA A 95 -2.26 8.10 -10.53
CA ALA A 95 -2.17 9.52 -10.83
C ALA A 95 -0.93 10.16 -10.16
N GLU A 96 -0.65 9.82 -8.90
CA GLU A 96 0.57 10.29 -8.21
C GLU A 96 1.86 9.78 -8.85
N ALA A 97 1.89 8.53 -9.33
CA ALA A 97 3.06 8.00 -10.06
C ALA A 97 3.28 8.76 -11.38
N GLN A 98 2.21 8.98 -12.14
CA GLN A 98 2.26 9.68 -13.43
C GLN A 98 2.66 11.15 -13.28
N LYS A 99 2.22 11.84 -12.21
CA LYS A 99 2.66 13.21 -11.89
C LYS A 99 4.17 13.32 -11.70
N LEU A 100 4.82 12.24 -11.26
CA LEU A 100 6.27 12.15 -11.10
C LEU A 100 6.99 11.68 -12.38
N GLY A 101 6.26 11.53 -13.50
CA GLY A 101 6.78 11.02 -14.77
C GLY A 101 6.96 9.49 -14.81
N GLY A 102 6.40 8.77 -13.83
CA GLY A 102 6.45 7.31 -13.76
C GLY A 102 5.41 6.63 -14.64
N LEU A 103 5.67 5.37 -15.00
CA LEU A 103 4.73 4.57 -15.81
C LEU A 103 3.85 3.68 -14.92
N ALA A 104 2.59 3.54 -15.33
CA ALA A 104 1.59 2.77 -14.60
C ALA A 104 0.96 1.69 -15.48
N ALA A 105 0.60 0.58 -14.85
CA ALA A 105 -0.17 -0.49 -15.49
C ALA A 105 -1.36 -0.92 -14.62
N PHE A 106 -2.47 -1.24 -15.28
CA PHE A 106 -3.71 -1.69 -14.66
C PHE A 106 -4.17 -3.00 -15.31
N ILE A 107 -4.18 -4.08 -14.52
CA ILE A 107 -4.66 -5.40 -14.92
C ILE A 107 -6.12 -5.50 -14.44
N ASP A 108 -7.05 -5.19 -15.35
CA ASP A 108 -8.49 -5.15 -15.10
C ASP A 108 -9.10 -6.53 -15.36
N VAL A 109 -9.09 -7.36 -14.32
CA VAL A 109 -9.69 -8.70 -14.31
C VAL A 109 -11.19 -8.62 -14.00
N GLU A 110 -11.64 -7.58 -13.30
CA GLU A 110 -13.07 -7.34 -13.05
C GLU A 110 -13.82 -6.77 -14.28
N HIS A 111 -13.10 -6.34 -15.32
CA HIS A 111 -13.66 -5.66 -16.51
C HIS A 111 -14.53 -4.45 -16.14
N ALA A 112 -14.14 -3.74 -15.08
CA ALA A 112 -14.97 -2.72 -14.42
C ALA A 112 -14.31 -1.33 -14.40
N LEU A 113 -13.14 -1.16 -15.01
CA LEU A 113 -12.46 0.12 -15.07
C LEU A 113 -13.24 1.11 -15.96
N ASP A 114 -13.70 2.23 -15.37
CA ASP A 114 -14.30 3.35 -16.12
C ASP A 114 -13.23 4.38 -16.49
N PRO A 115 -12.89 4.55 -17.79
CA PRO A 115 -11.92 5.55 -18.23
C PRO A 115 -12.33 6.99 -17.88
N LYS A 116 -13.63 7.31 -17.90
CA LYS A 116 -14.10 8.66 -17.57
C LYS A 116 -13.80 9.00 -16.12
N TYR A 117 -14.13 8.09 -15.21
CA TYR A 117 -13.82 8.26 -13.81
C TYR A 117 -12.31 8.24 -13.51
N ALA A 118 -11.54 7.40 -14.19
CA ALA A 118 -10.07 7.41 -14.06
C ALA A 118 -9.47 8.78 -14.41
N ARG A 119 -9.95 9.42 -15.48
CA ARG A 119 -9.54 10.79 -15.83
C ARG A 119 -9.93 11.81 -14.75
N ILE A 120 -11.13 11.68 -14.16
CA ILE A 120 -11.57 12.52 -13.03
C ILE A 120 -10.67 12.35 -11.82
N ALA A 121 -10.24 11.13 -11.51
CA ALA A 121 -9.29 10.82 -10.45
C ALA A 121 -7.84 11.29 -10.75
N GLY A 122 -7.60 11.94 -11.89
CA GLY A 122 -6.32 12.54 -12.26
C GLY A 122 -5.37 11.61 -13.03
N VAL A 123 -5.85 10.46 -13.49
CA VAL A 123 -5.05 9.52 -14.29
C VAL A 123 -4.87 10.05 -15.72
N ASN A 124 -3.62 10.07 -16.19
CA ASN A 124 -3.33 10.23 -17.61
C ASN A 124 -3.63 8.92 -18.35
N LEU A 125 -4.74 8.91 -19.10
CA LEU A 125 -5.18 7.72 -19.83
C LEU A 125 -4.27 7.35 -21.00
N ASP A 126 -3.61 8.34 -21.62
CA ASP A 126 -2.80 8.11 -22.81
C ASP A 126 -1.52 7.32 -22.49
N ASP A 127 -1.03 7.46 -21.24
CA ASP A 127 0.16 6.78 -20.73
C ASP A 127 -0.16 5.60 -19.79
N LEU A 128 -1.45 5.25 -19.61
CA LEU A 128 -1.85 4.13 -18.76
C LEU A 128 -1.88 2.83 -19.58
N LEU A 129 -1.06 1.86 -19.21
CA LEU A 129 -1.15 0.51 -19.78
C LEU A 129 -2.32 -0.24 -19.14
N VAL A 130 -3.30 -0.65 -19.93
CA VAL A 130 -4.44 -1.44 -19.46
C VAL A 130 -4.39 -2.82 -20.11
N SER A 131 -4.59 -3.87 -19.30
CA SER A 131 -4.73 -5.24 -19.76
C SER A 131 -6.02 -5.83 -19.21
N GLN A 132 -6.80 -6.46 -20.08
CA GLN A 132 -8.01 -7.21 -19.73
C GLN A 132 -7.78 -8.69 -20.09
N PRO A 133 -7.14 -9.47 -19.20
CA PRO A 133 -6.74 -10.83 -19.48
C PRO A 133 -7.93 -11.80 -19.39
N ASP A 134 -7.89 -12.86 -20.20
CA ASP A 134 -8.95 -13.89 -20.20
C ASP A 134 -8.87 -14.83 -18.98
N SER A 135 -7.67 -15.04 -18.43
CA SER A 135 -7.44 -15.95 -17.29
C SER A 135 -6.54 -15.35 -16.21
N GLY A 136 -6.63 -15.89 -15.00
CA GLY A 136 -5.79 -15.49 -13.87
C GLY A 136 -4.32 -15.79 -14.08
N GLU A 137 -3.99 -16.89 -14.77
CA GLU A 137 -2.61 -17.19 -15.19
C GLU A 137 -2.06 -16.11 -16.11
N ASP A 138 -2.86 -15.67 -17.10
CA ASP A 138 -2.45 -14.64 -18.04
C ASP A 138 -2.29 -13.29 -17.36
N ALA A 139 -3.24 -12.92 -16.49
CA ALA A 139 -3.15 -11.73 -15.67
C ALA A 139 -1.82 -11.65 -14.91
N LEU A 140 -1.44 -12.74 -14.23
CA LEU A 140 -0.23 -12.80 -13.41
C LEU A 140 1.06 -12.88 -14.24
N ASN A 141 1.03 -13.53 -15.41
CA ASN A 141 2.17 -13.57 -16.33
C ASN A 141 2.43 -12.21 -16.99
N ILE A 142 1.37 -11.50 -17.40
CA ILE A 142 1.46 -10.13 -17.91
C ILE A 142 2.04 -9.23 -16.84
N MET A 143 1.50 -9.30 -15.63
CA MET A 143 1.98 -8.55 -14.48
C MET A 143 3.48 -8.79 -14.21
N GLU A 144 3.92 -10.05 -14.18
CA GLU A 144 5.32 -10.40 -13.98
C GLU A 144 6.23 -9.85 -15.10
N THR A 145 5.77 -9.94 -16.35
CA THR A 145 6.53 -9.47 -17.52
C THR A 145 6.73 -7.96 -17.47
N LEU A 146 5.67 -7.21 -17.14
CA LEU A 146 5.72 -5.76 -16.98
C LEU A 146 6.63 -5.34 -15.83
N ILE A 147 6.56 -6.00 -14.67
CA ILE A 147 7.46 -5.69 -13.55
C ILE A 147 8.92 -6.00 -13.94
N ARG A 148 9.17 -7.12 -14.63
CA ARG A 148 10.51 -7.53 -15.06
C ARG A 148 11.15 -6.58 -16.06
N SER A 149 10.37 -5.80 -16.80
CA SER A 149 10.91 -4.75 -17.68
C SER A 149 11.61 -3.64 -16.88
N ASN A 150 11.34 -3.54 -15.57
CA ASN A 150 11.83 -2.50 -14.67
C ASN A 150 11.50 -1.07 -15.15
N SER A 151 10.42 -0.93 -15.92
CA SER A 151 9.94 0.35 -16.45
C SER A 151 8.68 0.84 -15.75
N ILE A 152 7.99 -0.03 -15.00
CA ILE A 152 6.72 0.28 -14.34
C ILE A 152 6.97 0.70 -12.89
N ASP A 153 6.49 1.88 -12.51
CA ASP A 153 6.56 2.41 -11.15
C ASP A 153 5.40 1.90 -10.27
N VAL A 154 4.22 1.69 -10.87
CA VAL A 154 3.06 1.13 -10.17
C VAL A 154 2.28 0.20 -11.08
N ILE A 155 1.91 -0.96 -10.55
CA ILE A 155 1.03 -1.91 -11.22
C ILE A 155 -0.09 -2.33 -10.28
N VAL A 156 -1.31 -2.31 -10.79
CA VAL A 156 -2.52 -2.69 -10.06
C VAL A 156 -3.11 -3.93 -10.69
N LEU A 157 -3.54 -4.89 -9.87
CA LEU A 157 -4.38 -6.01 -10.28
C LEU A 157 -5.74 -5.88 -9.59
N ASP A 158 -6.79 -5.66 -10.38
CA ASP A 158 -8.17 -5.44 -9.92
C ASP A 158 -9.10 -6.53 -10.52
N SER A 159 -9.46 -7.60 -9.81
CA SER A 159 -9.10 -7.96 -8.44
C SER A 159 -8.70 -9.42 -8.30
N VAL A 160 -8.09 -9.77 -7.16
CA VAL A 160 -7.71 -11.15 -6.83
C VAL A 160 -8.92 -12.09 -6.83
N ALA A 161 -10.10 -11.59 -6.44
CA ALA A 161 -11.29 -12.41 -6.37
C ALA A 161 -11.75 -12.89 -7.77
N ALA A 162 -11.44 -12.13 -8.81
CA ALA A 162 -11.78 -12.42 -10.20
C ALA A 162 -10.72 -13.25 -10.94
N LEU A 163 -9.61 -13.64 -10.29
CA LEU A 163 -8.57 -14.47 -10.90
C LEU A 163 -9.04 -15.92 -11.06
N THR A 164 -9.82 -16.17 -12.11
CA THR A 164 -10.31 -17.49 -12.51
C THR A 164 -9.23 -18.23 -13.27
N THR A 165 -8.97 -19.48 -12.91
CA THR A 165 -7.96 -20.31 -13.59
C THR A 165 -8.47 -20.77 -14.97
N ARG A 166 -7.57 -21.05 -15.92
CA ARG A 166 -7.97 -21.63 -17.22
C ARG A 166 -8.80 -22.91 -17.06
N ALA A 167 -8.40 -23.77 -16.13
CA ALA A 167 -9.14 -24.99 -15.83
C ALA A 167 -10.56 -24.73 -15.32
N GLU A 168 -10.79 -23.61 -14.62
CA GLU A 168 -12.14 -23.18 -14.21
C GLU A 168 -12.95 -22.61 -15.38
N LEU A 169 -12.31 -21.90 -16.31
CA LEU A 169 -12.96 -21.33 -17.49
C LEU A 169 -13.36 -22.40 -18.51
N ASP A 170 -12.52 -23.41 -18.70
CA ASP A 170 -12.78 -24.53 -19.62
C ASP A 170 -13.74 -25.58 -19.01
N GLY A 171 -13.95 -25.53 -17.70
CA GLY A 171 -14.83 -26.42 -16.95
C GLY A 171 -16.31 -26.07 -17.08
N GLN A 172 -17.17 -26.92 -16.53
CA GLN A 172 -18.62 -26.66 -16.45
C GLN A 172 -19.01 -26.04 -15.10
N MET A 173 -20.10 -25.26 -15.10
CA MET A 173 -20.67 -24.74 -13.87
C MET A 173 -21.04 -25.90 -12.93
N GLY A 174 -20.44 -25.92 -11.75
CA GLY A 174 -20.62 -26.98 -10.75
C GLY A 174 -19.44 -27.93 -10.62
N ASP A 175 -18.44 -27.84 -11.50
CA ASP A 175 -17.20 -28.60 -11.36
C ASP A 175 -16.43 -28.18 -10.10
N ALA A 176 -15.90 -29.18 -9.39
CA ALA A 176 -15.18 -28.94 -8.14
C ALA A 176 -13.74 -28.48 -8.41
N THR A 177 -13.50 -27.16 -8.34
CA THR A 177 -12.15 -26.55 -8.52
C THR A 177 -11.55 -26.08 -7.19
N VAL A 178 -11.74 -26.87 -6.14
CA VAL A 178 -11.40 -26.48 -4.76
C VAL A 178 -9.93 -26.06 -4.64
N GLY A 179 -9.71 -24.78 -4.31
CA GLY A 179 -8.39 -24.23 -4.04
C GLY A 179 -7.51 -23.98 -5.27
N ALA A 180 -8.05 -24.01 -6.49
CA ALA A 180 -7.30 -23.69 -7.71
C ALA A 180 -6.70 -22.27 -7.64
N GLN A 181 -7.52 -21.26 -7.39
CA GLN A 181 -7.08 -19.86 -7.22
C GLN A 181 -6.03 -19.69 -6.11
N ALA A 182 -6.18 -20.39 -4.97
CA ALA A 182 -5.22 -20.30 -3.86
C ALA A 182 -3.84 -20.87 -4.22
N ARG A 183 -3.80 -21.95 -5.02
CA ARG A 183 -2.56 -22.54 -5.54
C ARG A 183 -1.90 -21.61 -6.56
N LEU A 184 -2.69 -21.05 -7.49
CA LEU A 184 -2.24 -20.07 -8.46
C LEU A 184 -1.56 -18.87 -7.76
N MET A 185 -2.26 -18.27 -6.79
CA MET A 185 -1.71 -17.15 -6.00
C MET A 185 -0.45 -17.54 -5.24
N SER A 186 -0.38 -18.73 -4.66
CA SER A 186 0.82 -19.21 -3.95
C SER A 186 2.04 -19.37 -4.86
N GLN A 187 1.83 -19.80 -6.11
CA GLN A 187 2.89 -19.87 -7.11
C GLN A 187 3.29 -18.47 -7.57
N ALA A 188 2.31 -17.62 -7.89
CA ALA A 188 2.55 -16.27 -8.39
C ALA A 188 3.26 -15.39 -7.37
N MET A 189 2.83 -15.39 -6.09
CA MET A 189 3.48 -14.60 -5.05
C MET A 189 4.97 -14.96 -4.87
N ARG A 190 5.33 -16.25 -4.99
CA ARG A 190 6.74 -16.69 -4.94
C ARG A 190 7.56 -16.12 -6.08
N ARG A 191 7.02 -16.07 -7.30
CA ARG A 191 7.67 -15.50 -8.49
C ARG A 191 7.75 -13.98 -8.40
N LEU A 192 6.61 -13.33 -8.17
CA LEU A 192 6.48 -11.87 -8.15
C LEU A 192 7.31 -11.23 -7.04
N THR A 193 7.35 -11.79 -5.83
CA THR A 193 8.14 -11.21 -4.73
C THR A 193 9.63 -11.10 -5.09
N ALA A 194 10.18 -12.11 -5.79
CA ALA A 194 11.58 -12.10 -6.19
C ALA A 194 11.89 -11.04 -7.26
N VAL A 195 10.91 -10.70 -8.10
CA VAL A 195 11.07 -9.69 -9.16
C VAL A 195 10.79 -8.30 -8.57
N VAL A 196 9.67 -8.10 -7.89
CA VAL A 196 9.24 -6.83 -7.31
C VAL A 196 10.31 -6.23 -6.40
N ASN A 197 10.94 -7.03 -5.53
CA ASN A 197 11.99 -6.57 -4.61
C ASN A 197 13.26 -6.05 -5.32
N LYS A 198 13.47 -6.38 -6.61
CA LYS A 198 14.62 -5.93 -7.41
C LYS A 198 14.28 -4.71 -8.27
N THR A 199 13.03 -4.24 -8.21
CA THR A 199 12.50 -3.13 -8.99
C THR A 199 11.99 -2.06 -8.05
N ASN A 200 11.74 -0.87 -8.56
CA ASN A 200 11.10 0.21 -7.80
C ASN A 200 9.56 0.19 -7.93
N CYS A 201 8.99 -0.89 -8.48
CA CYS A 201 7.55 -1.01 -8.72
C CYS A 201 6.77 -1.19 -7.41
N VAL A 202 5.72 -0.38 -7.21
CA VAL A 202 4.66 -0.63 -6.21
C VAL A 202 3.65 -1.58 -6.84
N CYS A 203 3.49 -2.75 -6.25
CA CYS A 203 2.66 -3.82 -6.80
C CYS A 203 1.39 -3.98 -5.94
N ILE A 204 0.25 -3.51 -6.43
CA ILE A 204 -1.01 -3.45 -5.68
C ILE A 204 -1.96 -4.53 -6.15
N PHE A 205 -2.50 -5.29 -5.20
CA PHE A 205 -3.60 -6.21 -5.41
C PHE A 205 -4.84 -5.68 -4.70
N THR A 206 -5.93 -5.50 -5.44
CA THR A 206 -7.23 -5.29 -4.79
C THR A 206 -7.84 -6.65 -4.45
N ASN A 207 -8.62 -6.69 -3.36
CA ASN A 207 -9.30 -7.91 -2.95
C ASN A 207 -10.66 -7.61 -2.33
N GLN A 208 -11.54 -8.59 -2.39
CA GLN A 208 -12.88 -8.51 -1.82
C GLN A 208 -12.92 -9.21 -0.47
N ILE A 209 -13.81 -8.75 0.41
CA ILE A 209 -14.12 -9.45 1.66
C ILE A 209 -15.04 -10.64 1.35
N ARG A 210 -14.76 -11.75 2.01
CA ARG A 210 -15.59 -12.96 2.07
C ARG A 210 -15.74 -13.36 3.54
N GLU A 211 -16.79 -14.08 3.87
CA GLU A 211 -16.98 -14.61 5.22
C GLU A 211 -16.66 -16.10 5.27
N LYS A 212 -15.99 -16.53 6.34
CA LYS A 212 -15.81 -17.95 6.63
C LYS A 212 -17.05 -18.52 7.31
N ILE A 213 -17.73 -19.43 6.61
CA ILE A 213 -18.86 -20.17 7.16
C ILE A 213 -18.40 -20.98 8.37
N GLY A 214 -19.18 -20.94 9.46
CA GLY A 214 -18.95 -21.76 10.66
C GLY A 214 -18.06 -21.13 11.73
N VAL A 215 -17.64 -19.88 11.59
CA VAL A 215 -16.92 -19.14 12.66
C VAL A 215 -17.96 -18.55 13.63
N MET A 216 -18.06 -19.12 14.84
CA MET A 216 -18.95 -18.63 15.90
C MET A 216 -18.30 -17.60 16.84
N PHE A 217 -16.97 -17.45 16.80
CA PHE A 217 -16.23 -16.51 17.66
C PHE A 217 -15.07 -15.85 16.90
N GLY A 218 -14.88 -14.55 17.08
CA GLY A 218 -13.87 -13.73 16.40
C GLY A 218 -14.37 -13.11 15.08
N ASN A 219 -13.46 -12.53 14.29
CA ASN A 219 -13.80 -11.91 13.00
C ASN A 219 -13.92 -12.99 11.89
N PRO A 220 -15.11 -13.18 11.28
CA PRO A 220 -15.33 -14.15 10.21
C PRO A 220 -14.75 -13.71 8.85
N GLU A 221 -14.36 -12.44 8.71
CA GLU A 221 -13.89 -11.88 7.44
C GLU A 221 -12.56 -12.50 6.99
N THR A 222 -12.48 -12.78 5.69
CA THR A 222 -11.29 -13.21 4.99
C THR A 222 -11.24 -12.58 3.60
N THR A 223 -10.12 -12.75 2.90
CA THR A 223 -9.93 -12.30 1.53
C THR A 223 -9.76 -13.50 0.59
N SER A 224 -10.06 -13.31 -0.69
CA SER A 224 -9.96 -14.34 -1.74
C SER A 224 -8.50 -14.66 -2.09
N GLY A 225 -8.27 -15.74 -2.85
CA GLY A 225 -6.91 -16.13 -3.27
C GLY A 225 -6.06 -16.85 -2.21
N GLY A 226 -6.69 -17.34 -1.14
CA GLY A 226 -6.01 -18.09 -0.08
C GLY A 226 -5.17 -17.22 0.86
N ARG A 227 -4.09 -17.79 1.42
CA ARG A 227 -3.26 -17.09 2.44
C ARG A 227 -1.99 -16.47 1.90
N ALA A 228 -1.57 -16.80 0.68
CA ALA A 228 -0.27 -16.40 0.14
C ALA A 228 -0.10 -14.88 0.15
N LEU A 229 -1.03 -14.15 -0.47
CA LEU A 229 -0.97 -12.69 -0.55
C LEU A 229 -0.85 -12.05 0.85
N LYS A 230 -1.59 -12.56 1.84
CA LYS A 230 -1.51 -12.07 3.23
C LYS A 230 -0.10 -12.14 3.82
N PHE A 231 0.69 -13.16 3.46
CA PHE A 231 2.07 -13.32 3.95
C PHE A 231 3.09 -12.50 3.15
N PHE A 232 2.95 -12.50 1.82
CA PHE A 232 3.88 -11.84 0.90
C PHE A 232 3.72 -10.31 0.89
N ALA A 233 2.49 -9.79 1.02
CA ALA A 233 2.25 -8.36 1.11
C ALA A 233 3.07 -7.72 2.24
N SER A 234 3.73 -6.61 1.93
CA SER A 234 4.46 -5.79 2.91
C SER A 234 3.53 -4.87 3.66
N VAL A 235 2.51 -4.35 2.97
CA VAL A 235 1.44 -3.55 3.56
C VAL A 235 0.10 -4.18 3.20
N ARG A 236 -0.81 -4.23 4.16
CA ARG A 236 -2.21 -4.60 3.93
C ARG A 236 -3.11 -3.50 4.48
N ILE A 237 -4.04 -3.04 3.66
CA ILE A 237 -4.94 -1.93 3.96
C ILE A 237 -6.38 -2.46 3.90
N ASP A 238 -7.10 -2.34 5.01
CA ASP A 238 -8.56 -2.51 5.06
C ASP A 238 -9.19 -1.15 4.77
N ILE A 239 -9.98 -1.02 3.71
CA ILE A 239 -10.65 0.22 3.29
C ILE A 239 -12.17 0.07 3.38
N ARG A 240 -12.82 1.02 4.05
CA ARG A 240 -14.28 1.02 4.28
C ARG A 240 -14.88 2.39 4.06
N ARG A 241 -16.07 2.41 3.46
CA ARG A 241 -16.91 3.61 3.44
C ARG A 241 -17.52 3.81 4.83
N ARG A 242 -17.34 5.00 5.41
CA ARG A 242 -17.91 5.41 6.70
C ARG A 242 -19.26 6.09 6.48
N ASP A 243 -19.24 7.25 5.82
CA ASP A 243 -20.42 8.12 5.65
C ASP A 243 -20.54 8.66 4.23
N GLN A 244 -21.75 9.13 3.88
CA GLN A 244 -21.97 9.89 2.66
C GLN A 244 -21.74 11.38 2.92
N ILE A 245 -20.98 12.03 2.02
CA ILE A 245 -20.82 13.48 2.01
C ILE A 245 -21.94 14.06 1.16
N LYS A 246 -22.74 14.95 1.75
CA LYS A 246 -23.92 15.56 1.10
C LYS A 246 -23.79 17.08 1.07
N THR A 247 -24.30 17.69 0.00
CA THR A 247 -24.50 19.15 -0.03
C THR A 247 -25.66 19.55 0.89
N PRO A 248 -25.82 20.86 1.20
CA PRO A 248 -26.98 21.35 1.95
C PRO A 248 -28.33 20.92 1.36
N ASP A 249 -28.41 20.78 0.03
CA ASP A 249 -29.61 20.33 -0.70
C ASP A 249 -29.84 18.80 -0.63
N GLY A 250 -29.00 18.06 0.09
CA GLY A 250 -29.12 16.61 0.30
C GLY A 250 -28.51 15.73 -0.80
N LYS A 251 -27.93 16.32 -1.85
CA LYS A 251 -27.28 15.56 -2.94
C LYS A 251 -25.97 14.94 -2.44
N VAL A 252 -25.80 13.63 -2.64
CA VAL A 252 -24.55 12.92 -2.31
C VAL A 252 -23.47 13.30 -3.33
N VAL A 253 -22.36 13.84 -2.85
CA VAL A 253 -21.23 14.33 -3.66
C VAL A 253 -19.93 13.58 -3.42
N GLY A 254 -19.90 12.73 -2.40
CA GLY A 254 -18.74 11.91 -2.10
C GLY A 254 -18.99 10.99 -0.93
N ASN A 255 -17.92 10.35 -0.47
CA ASN A 255 -17.94 9.44 0.66
C ASN A 255 -16.79 9.77 1.61
N ARG A 256 -17.07 9.78 2.90
CA ARG A 256 -16.05 9.71 3.94
C ARG A 256 -15.58 8.27 4.02
N THR A 257 -14.29 8.06 3.86
CA THR A 257 -13.68 6.74 3.78
C THR A 257 -12.65 6.60 4.89
N LYS A 258 -12.64 5.44 5.53
CA LYS A 258 -11.68 5.06 6.57
C LYS A 258 -10.80 3.94 6.05
N ILE A 259 -9.51 4.02 6.34
CA ILE A 259 -8.58 2.91 6.15
C ILE A 259 -7.97 2.48 7.49
N LYS A 260 -7.59 1.21 7.55
CA LYS A 260 -6.76 0.64 8.62
C LYS A 260 -5.59 -0.12 8.02
N VAL A 261 -4.37 0.21 8.47
CA VAL A 261 -3.16 -0.49 8.05
C VAL A 261 -3.00 -1.78 8.87
N VAL A 262 -3.71 -2.83 8.50
CA VAL A 262 -3.74 -4.10 9.27
C VAL A 262 -2.44 -4.89 9.21
N LYS A 263 -1.53 -4.55 8.30
CA LYS A 263 -0.16 -5.07 8.24
C LYS A 263 0.76 -4.02 7.69
N ASN A 264 1.92 -3.84 8.32
CA ASN A 264 2.97 -2.96 7.85
C ASN A 264 4.33 -3.58 8.21
N LYS A 265 5.19 -3.81 7.21
CA LYS A 265 6.56 -4.34 7.39
C LYS A 265 7.64 -3.25 7.39
N VAL A 266 7.27 -1.99 7.14
CA VAL A 266 8.22 -0.88 6.99
C VAL A 266 8.04 0.21 8.04
N ALA A 267 6.92 0.20 8.75
CA ALA A 267 6.59 1.07 9.87
C ALA A 267 5.61 0.36 10.82
N PRO A 268 5.30 0.93 12.00
CA PRO A 268 4.30 0.37 12.90
C PRO A 268 2.94 0.15 12.21
N PRO A 269 2.30 -1.02 12.39
CA PRO A 269 0.97 -1.31 11.85
C PRO A 269 -0.16 -0.75 12.74
N PHE A 270 -1.39 -1.02 12.33
CA PHE A 270 -2.67 -0.73 13.01
C PHE A 270 -3.02 0.75 13.15
N THR A 271 -2.34 1.60 12.39
CA THR A 271 -2.71 2.99 12.21
C THR A 271 -3.97 3.10 11.36
N GLU A 272 -4.74 4.15 11.62
CA GLU A 272 -5.98 4.45 10.92
C GLU A 272 -5.92 5.85 10.32
N ALA A 273 -6.64 6.05 9.21
CA ALA A 273 -6.79 7.36 8.59
C ALA A 273 -8.15 7.46 7.91
N GLU A 274 -8.69 8.66 7.91
CA GLU A 274 -9.92 9.03 7.24
C GLU A 274 -9.64 10.11 6.21
N PHE A 275 -10.36 10.02 5.10
CA PHE A 275 -10.25 10.95 4.00
C PHE A 275 -11.53 10.97 3.19
N ASP A 276 -11.66 11.99 2.36
CA ASP A 276 -12.82 12.14 1.49
C ASP A 276 -12.51 11.58 0.11
N ILE A 277 -13.41 10.75 -0.41
CA ILE A 277 -13.48 10.38 -1.83
C ILE A 277 -14.64 11.16 -2.44
N MET A 278 -14.32 12.18 -3.24
CA MET A 278 -15.29 12.99 -3.96
C MET A 278 -15.55 12.40 -5.36
N TYR A 279 -16.78 12.52 -5.85
CA TYR A 279 -17.14 11.96 -7.16
C TYR A 279 -16.61 12.78 -8.34
N ASP A 280 -16.21 14.03 -8.11
CA ASP A 280 -15.74 14.99 -9.11
C ASP A 280 -14.22 15.21 -9.10
N GLU A 281 -13.48 14.70 -8.11
CA GLU A 281 -12.01 14.80 -8.05
C GLU A 281 -11.29 13.54 -7.54
N GLY A 282 -12.00 12.50 -7.09
CA GLY A 282 -11.38 11.34 -6.46
C GLY A 282 -10.95 11.61 -5.01
N ILE A 283 -9.75 11.22 -4.60
CA ILE A 283 -9.25 11.45 -3.24
C ILE A 283 -8.96 12.94 -3.04
N SER A 284 -9.62 13.55 -2.05
CA SER A 284 -9.51 14.98 -1.79
C SER A 284 -8.27 15.31 -0.94
N PHE A 285 -7.17 15.66 -1.60
CA PHE A 285 -5.93 16.08 -0.92
C PHE A 285 -6.17 17.27 0.03
N THR A 286 -6.93 18.28 -0.40
CA THR A 286 -7.23 19.45 0.43
C THR A 286 -8.13 19.12 1.61
N GLY A 287 -9.05 18.15 1.44
CA GLY A 287 -9.85 17.61 2.54
C GLY A 287 -8.98 16.99 3.63
N SER A 288 -8.04 16.12 3.23
CA SER A 288 -7.08 15.51 4.17
C SER A 288 -6.21 16.57 4.87
N LEU A 289 -5.72 17.56 4.14
CA LEU A 289 -4.88 18.61 4.71
C LEU A 289 -5.64 19.46 5.75
N LEU A 290 -6.89 19.79 5.44
CA LEU A 290 -7.78 20.52 6.35
C LEU A 290 -8.07 19.71 7.63
N ASP A 291 -8.38 18.42 7.49
CA ASP A 291 -8.66 17.55 8.63
C ASP A 291 -7.45 17.41 9.56
N LEU A 292 -6.28 17.11 8.98
CA LEU A 292 -5.03 17.04 9.73
C LEU A 292 -4.72 18.37 10.41
N GLY A 293 -4.94 19.49 9.71
CA GLY A 293 -4.73 20.82 10.26
C GLY A 293 -5.59 21.09 11.49
N ILE A 294 -6.87 20.72 11.46
CA ILE A 294 -7.81 20.92 12.58
C ILE A 294 -7.48 19.97 13.74
N GLU A 295 -7.34 18.67 13.46
CA GLU A 295 -7.10 17.61 14.46
C GLU A 295 -5.83 17.91 15.27
N HIS A 296 -4.75 18.28 14.58
CA HIS A 296 -3.46 18.55 15.19
C HIS A 296 -3.31 20.00 15.66
N LYS A 297 -4.40 20.78 15.72
CA LYS A 297 -4.42 22.18 16.20
C LYS A 297 -3.38 23.06 15.48
N ILE A 298 -3.24 22.87 14.18
CA ILE A 298 -2.47 23.75 13.28
C ILE A 298 -3.40 24.82 12.71
N LEU A 299 -4.64 24.41 12.42
CA LEU A 299 -5.75 25.29 12.08
C LEU A 299 -6.58 25.55 13.34
N GLU A 300 -6.91 26.82 13.58
CA GLU A 300 -7.83 27.21 14.63
C GLU A 300 -9.26 27.22 14.07
N LYS A 301 -10.16 26.50 14.74
CA LYS A 301 -11.59 26.51 14.43
C LYS A 301 -12.37 27.24 15.52
N ARG A 302 -12.97 28.39 15.19
CA ARG A 302 -13.85 29.17 16.09
C ARG A 302 -15.26 29.20 15.53
N GLY A 303 -16.11 28.29 16.01
CA GLY A 303 -17.43 28.06 15.43
C GLY A 303 -17.30 27.54 13.99
N ALA A 304 -17.83 28.28 13.03
CA ALA A 304 -17.69 27.97 11.60
C ALA A 304 -16.40 28.53 10.98
N TRP A 305 -15.70 29.46 11.64
CA TRP A 305 -14.53 30.12 11.06
C TRP A 305 -13.26 29.28 11.24
N ILE A 306 -12.50 29.10 10.18
CA ILE A 306 -11.23 28.35 10.16
C ILE A 306 -10.11 29.32 9.79
N SER A 307 -9.09 29.39 10.64
CA SER A 307 -7.93 30.28 10.46
C SER A 307 -6.60 29.53 10.58
N PHE A 308 -5.58 30.05 9.90
CA PHE A 308 -4.20 29.58 9.99
C PHE A 308 -3.31 30.77 10.32
N GLU A 309 -2.49 30.65 11.37
CA GLU A 309 -1.58 31.73 11.81
C GLU A 309 -2.29 33.08 12.05
N GLY A 310 -3.56 33.04 12.46
CA GLY A 310 -4.40 34.22 12.69
C GLY A 310 -5.10 34.78 11.44
N GLU A 311 -4.75 34.32 10.25
CA GLU A 311 -5.44 34.68 9.00
C GLU A 311 -6.65 33.77 8.76
N LEU A 312 -7.77 34.36 8.36
CA LEU A 312 -8.97 33.61 8.06
C LEU A 312 -8.82 32.89 6.70
N ILE A 313 -8.93 31.56 6.72
CA ILE A 313 -8.95 30.73 5.51
C ILE A 313 -10.35 30.65 4.92
N GLY A 314 -11.37 30.42 5.76
CA GLY A 314 -12.74 30.25 5.28
C GLY A 314 -13.78 30.06 6.38
N GLN A 315 -15.04 30.27 6.00
CA GLN A 315 -16.20 29.99 6.84
C GLN A 315 -16.80 28.63 6.45
N GLY A 316 -16.56 27.62 7.28
CA GLY A 316 -16.97 26.25 7.05
C GLY A 316 -15.95 25.43 6.27
N ARG A 317 -16.21 24.12 6.20
CA ARG A 317 -15.30 23.14 5.58
C ARG A 317 -15.08 23.41 4.10
N ASP A 318 -16.16 23.61 3.35
CA ASP A 318 -16.09 23.70 1.88
C ASP A 318 -15.37 24.97 1.43
N ALA A 319 -15.64 26.12 2.06
CA ALA A 319 -14.92 27.36 1.80
C ALA A 319 -13.42 27.24 2.11
N ALA A 320 -13.06 26.57 3.21
CA ALA A 320 -11.66 26.33 3.54
C ALA A 320 -10.97 25.38 2.55
N LYS A 321 -11.64 24.31 2.12
CA LYS A 321 -11.12 23.40 1.07
C LYS A 321 -10.85 24.16 -0.23
N LEU A 322 -11.78 25.03 -0.65
CA LEU A 322 -11.63 25.84 -1.85
C LEU A 322 -10.45 26.81 -1.73
N ALA A 323 -10.33 27.52 -0.61
CA ALA A 323 -9.23 28.45 -0.37
C ALA A 323 -7.85 27.76 -0.40
N ILE A 324 -7.74 26.55 0.16
CA ILE A 324 -6.52 25.74 0.10
C ILE A 324 -6.23 25.28 -1.33
N LYS A 325 -7.27 24.91 -2.09
CA LYS A 325 -7.14 24.47 -3.49
C LYS A 325 -6.68 25.60 -4.42
N GLU A 326 -7.20 26.81 -4.22
CA GLU A 326 -6.90 27.98 -5.06
C GLU A 326 -5.56 28.65 -4.70
N LYS A 327 -5.01 28.39 -3.50
CA LYS A 327 -3.76 28.99 -3.02
C LYS A 327 -2.68 27.92 -2.76
N PRO A 328 -1.88 27.54 -3.77
CA PRO A 328 -0.83 26.52 -3.62
C PRO A 328 0.19 26.84 -2.53
N GLU A 329 0.54 28.11 -2.33
CA GLU A 329 1.47 28.54 -1.27
C GLU A 329 0.92 28.25 0.13
N LEU A 330 -0.38 28.46 0.34
CA LEU A 330 -1.06 28.13 1.60
C LEU A 330 -1.06 26.62 1.82
N ALA A 331 -1.39 25.84 0.77
CA ALA A 331 -1.37 24.38 0.84
C ALA A 331 0.03 23.84 1.17
N ALA A 332 1.09 24.42 0.59
CA ALA A 332 2.48 24.04 0.86
C ALA A 332 2.88 24.33 2.32
N LYS A 333 2.60 25.54 2.82
CA LYS A 333 2.87 25.91 4.23
C LYS A 333 2.13 25.02 5.21
N LEU A 334 0.84 24.76 4.95
CA LEU A 334 0.04 23.86 5.78
C LEU A 334 0.60 22.43 5.76
N LYS A 335 0.99 21.93 4.59
CA LYS A 335 1.58 20.59 4.45
C LYS A 335 2.88 20.48 5.25
N GLU A 336 3.75 21.48 5.18
CA GLU A 336 4.99 21.52 5.95
C GLU A 336 4.73 21.55 7.46
N ALA A 337 3.80 22.39 7.92
CA ALA A 337 3.39 22.47 9.32
C ALA A 337 2.80 21.13 9.82
N VAL A 338 2.00 20.45 8.99
CA VAL A 338 1.46 19.11 9.29
C VAL A 338 2.59 18.10 9.39
N MET A 339 3.50 18.04 8.41
CA MET A 339 4.63 17.10 8.44
C MET A 339 5.56 17.31 9.64
N ALA A 340 5.74 18.54 10.10
CA ALA A 340 6.58 18.85 11.26
C ALA A 340 5.94 18.45 12.60
N LYS A 341 4.60 18.50 12.69
CA LYS A 341 3.86 18.30 13.96
C LYS A 341 3.34 16.88 14.14
N VAL A 342 2.94 16.21 13.05
CA VAL A 342 2.27 14.92 13.12
C VAL A 342 3.30 13.79 13.22
N ASN A 343 3.40 13.18 14.41
CA ASN A 343 4.17 11.97 14.63
C ASN A 343 3.22 10.78 14.78
N VAL A 344 3.30 9.81 13.86
CA VAL A 344 2.43 8.64 13.86
C VAL A 344 3.01 7.54 14.73
N LYS A 345 2.22 7.07 15.71
CA LYS A 345 2.52 5.87 16.50
C LYS A 345 1.61 4.73 16.07
N GLY A 346 2.12 3.49 16.16
CA GLY A 346 1.34 2.31 15.83
C GLY A 346 0.09 2.20 16.70
N GLY A 347 -1.06 1.93 16.08
CA GLY A 347 -2.35 1.79 16.77
C GLY A 347 -3.15 3.09 16.94
N GLU A 348 -2.60 4.25 16.56
CA GLU A 348 -3.31 5.53 16.64
C GLU A 348 -3.98 5.89 15.30
N SER A 349 -5.09 6.64 15.38
CA SER A 349 -5.69 7.28 14.21
C SER A 349 -4.96 8.59 13.91
N VAL A 350 -4.59 8.80 12.64
CA VAL A 350 -3.92 10.03 12.20
C VAL A 350 -4.92 11.19 12.03
N THR A 351 -6.20 10.84 11.83
CA THR A 351 -7.32 11.77 11.64
C THR A 351 -8.57 11.22 12.33
N GLY A 352 -9.36 12.08 12.97
CA GLY A 352 -10.56 11.67 13.69
C GLY A 352 -10.27 11.22 15.12
N GLU A 353 -11.22 11.45 16.02
CA GLU A 353 -11.11 11.06 17.43
C GLU A 353 -10.76 9.57 17.55
N ALA A 354 -9.74 9.25 18.36
CA ALA A 354 -9.43 7.87 18.70
C ALA A 354 -10.69 7.24 19.32
N GLU A 355 -11.26 6.21 18.69
CA GLU A 355 -12.26 5.39 19.35
C GLU A 355 -11.61 4.82 20.61
N GLU A 356 -12.08 5.26 21.78
CA GLU A 356 -11.74 4.61 23.05
C GLU A 356 -12.12 3.13 22.91
N ALA A 357 -11.09 2.28 22.92
CA ALA A 357 -11.28 0.84 22.92
C ALA A 357 -12.18 0.48 24.12
N SER A 358 -13.41 0.04 23.83
CA SER A 358 -14.35 -0.51 24.79
C SER A 358 -14.12 -2.00 25.01
#